data_AF-A0A3B9QX55-F1
#
_entry.id   AF-A0A3B9QX55-F1
#
_cell.length_a   1.000
_cell.length_b   1.000
_cell.length_c   1.000
_cell.angle_alpha   90.00
_cell.angle_beta   90.00
_cell.angle_gamma   90.00
#
_symmetry.space_group_name_H-M   'P 1'
#
loop_
_entity.id
_entity.type
_entity.pdbx_description
1 polymer ?
#
loop_
_entity_poly.entity_id
_entity_poly.type
_entity_poly.pdbx_seq_one_letter_code
_entity_poly.pdbx_strand_id
1 'polypeptide(L)'
;MGPEGHVNSLFPHTPELDATATVVPVRDCPKLPPERVSLTLDAVRSARQVWLLVCGDAKREAAGHAVSGDDPSRWPAAGARGSEATVVHVDAAADPS
;
A
#
# COMPACT_ATOMS: atom_id res chain seq x y z
N MET A 1 -2.09 3.95 4.57
CA MET A 1 -0.74 3.38 4.44
C MET A 1 -0.09 3.31 5.83
N GLY A 2 0.51 2.18 6.20
CA GLY A 2 1.29 2.06 7.44
C GLY A 2 2.74 2.56 7.31
N PRO A 3 3.49 2.67 8.43
CA PRO A 3 4.91 3.04 8.41
C PRO A 3 5.78 2.07 7.60
N GLU A 4 5.39 0.79 7.53
CA GLU A 4 6.01 -0.25 6.70
C GLU A 4 5.49 -0.28 5.25
N GLY A 5 4.71 0.72 4.83
CA GLY A 5 4.18 0.81 3.47
C GLY A 5 3.00 -0.11 3.16
N HIS A 6 2.42 -0.83 4.12
CA HIS A 6 1.21 -1.63 3.85
C HIS A 6 0.07 -0.73 3.33
N VAL A 7 -0.73 -1.28 2.41
CA VAL A 7 -1.98 -0.71 1.91
C VAL A 7 -3.06 -1.79 1.95
N ASN A 8 -4.33 -1.40 2.15
CA ASN A 8 -5.39 -2.35 2.50
C ASN A 8 -4.91 -3.27 3.64
N SER A 9 -4.97 -4.60 3.43
CA SER A 9 -4.36 -5.59 4.34
C SER A 9 -3.20 -6.33 3.67
N LEU A 10 -2.50 -5.68 2.73
CA LEU A 10 -1.34 -6.23 2.03
C LEU A 10 -0.07 -5.72 2.72
N PHE A 11 0.60 -6.62 3.42
CA PHE A 11 1.80 -6.32 4.21
C PHE A 11 3.06 -6.77 3.45
N PRO A 12 4.22 -6.13 3.70
CA PRO A 12 5.49 -6.58 3.13
C PRO A 12 5.73 -8.06 3.43
N HIS A 13 6.27 -8.78 2.45
CA HIS A 13 6.65 -10.20 2.58
C HIS A 13 5.52 -11.17 2.96
N THR A 14 4.26 -10.85 2.67
CA THR A 14 3.13 -11.76 2.87
C THR A 14 2.62 -12.32 1.53
N PRO A 15 2.06 -13.54 1.51
CA PRO A 15 1.65 -14.21 0.26
C PRO A 15 0.56 -13.45 -0.50
N GLU A 16 -0.20 -12.57 0.17
CA GLU A 16 -1.26 -11.79 -0.46
C GLU A 16 -0.75 -10.74 -1.45
N LEU A 17 0.55 -10.39 -1.42
CA LEU A 17 1.15 -9.51 -2.43
C LEU A 17 1.28 -10.19 -3.80
N ASP A 18 1.44 -11.50 -3.84
CA ASP A 18 1.59 -12.29 -5.08
C ASP A 18 0.25 -12.80 -5.62
N ALA A 19 -0.86 -12.46 -4.95
CA ALA A 19 -2.17 -12.95 -5.33
C ALA A 19 -2.72 -12.25 -6.57
N THR A 20 -3.19 -13.04 -7.53
CA THR A 20 -3.76 -12.57 -8.81
C THR A 20 -5.29 -12.48 -8.80
N ALA A 21 -5.95 -12.98 -7.76
CA ALA A 21 -7.39 -12.83 -7.58
C ALA A 21 -7.74 -11.36 -7.27
N THR A 22 -8.98 -10.93 -7.53
CA THR A 22 -9.41 -9.57 -7.19
C THR A 22 -9.44 -9.32 -5.67
N VAL A 23 -9.81 -10.34 -4.90
CA VAL A 23 -9.99 -10.28 -3.45
C VAL A 23 -9.38 -11.52 -2.82
N VAL A 24 -8.72 -11.36 -1.68
CA VAL A 24 -8.13 -12.47 -0.93
C VAL A 24 -8.49 -12.43 0.56
N PRO A 25 -8.60 -13.60 1.21
CA PRO A 25 -8.58 -13.68 2.66
C PRO A 25 -7.15 -13.47 3.18
N VAL A 26 -6.99 -12.64 4.19
CA VAL A 26 -5.76 -12.52 4.99
C VAL A 26 -6.04 -13.22 6.31
N ARG A 27 -5.26 -14.24 6.68
CA ARG A 27 -5.51 -15.03 7.90
C ARG A 27 -4.56 -14.67 9.05
N ASP A 28 -3.34 -14.26 8.70
CA ASP A 28 -2.25 -14.04 9.65
C ASP A 28 -1.72 -12.59 9.58
N CYS A 29 -2.63 -11.61 9.58
CA CYS A 29 -2.23 -10.21 9.52
C CYS A 29 -1.34 -9.85 10.73
N PRO A 30 -0.14 -9.23 10.51
CA PRO A 30 0.76 -8.83 11.59
C PRO A 30 0.15 -7.82 12.57
N LYS A 31 -0.94 -7.14 12.18
CA LYS A 31 -1.65 -6.16 12.99
C LYS A 31 -3.06 -6.65 13.30
N LEU A 32 -3.45 -6.62 14.58
CA LEU A 32 -4.79 -7.05 15.02
C LEU A 32 -5.91 -6.21 14.36
N PRO A 33 -7.07 -6.83 14.05
CA PRO A 33 -7.35 -8.27 14.09
C PRO A 33 -6.58 -9.05 12.99
N PRO A 34 -6.24 -10.34 13.22
CA PRO A 34 -5.40 -11.13 12.31
C PRO A 34 -6.14 -11.51 11.02
N GLU A 35 -7.46 -11.74 11.09
CA GLU A 35 -8.27 -12.11 9.94
C GLU A 35 -8.90 -10.89 9.27
N ARG A 36 -8.70 -10.77 7.95
CA ARG A 36 -9.17 -9.66 7.12
C ARG A 36 -9.56 -10.16 5.73
N VAL A 37 -10.23 -9.29 4.97
CA VAL A 37 -10.46 -9.45 3.53
C VAL A 37 -9.84 -8.24 2.84
N SER A 38 -9.10 -8.45 1.76
CA SER A 38 -8.39 -7.38 1.06
C SER A 38 -8.56 -7.46 -0.45
N LEU A 39 -8.68 -6.29 -1.09
CA LEU A 39 -8.33 -6.16 -2.50
C LEU A 39 -6.83 -6.40 -2.67
N THR A 40 -6.45 -7.07 -3.76
CA THR A 40 -5.05 -7.26 -4.17
C THR A 40 -4.48 -6.03 -4.87
N LEU A 41 -3.18 -6.01 -5.11
CA LEU A 41 -2.55 -4.95 -5.91
C LEU A 41 -3.09 -4.92 -7.35
N ASP A 42 -3.37 -6.09 -7.95
CA ASP A 42 -3.94 -6.15 -9.30
C ASP A 42 -5.34 -5.55 -9.36
N ALA A 43 -6.16 -5.78 -8.33
CA ALA A 43 -7.45 -5.10 -8.21
C ALA A 43 -7.29 -3.58 -8.06
N VAL A 44 -6.35 -3.13 -7.23
CA VAL A 44 -6.04 -1.70 -7.07
C VAL A 44 -5.59 -1.07 -8.40
N ARG A 45 -4.75 -1.77 -9.18
CA ARG A 45 -4.23 -1.33 -10.48
C ARG A 45 -5.29 -1.16 -11.56
N SER A 46 -6.45 -1.78 -11.39
CA SER A 46 -7.59 -1.58 -12.30
C SER A 46 -8.25 -0.20 -12.16
N ALA A 47 -8.03 0.50 -11.04
CA ALA A 47 -8.60 1.83 -10.83
C ALA A 47 -7.92 2.87 -11.74
N ARG A 48 -8.71 3.79 -12.31
CA ARG A 48 -8.19 4.94 -13.07
C ARG A 48 -7.25 5.79 -12.21
N GLN A 49 -7.64 6.02 -10.96
CA GLN A 49 -6.87 6.81 -10.01
C GLN A 49 -6.73 6.07 -8.68
N VAL A 50 -5.52 6.12 -8.12
CA VAL A 50 -5.24 5.66 -6.75
C VAL A 50 -4.71 6.82 -5.94
N TRP A 51 -5.36 7.13 -4.83
CA TRP A 51 -4.96 8.21 -3.93
C TRP A 51 -4.51 7.62 -2.59
N LEU A 52 -3.29 7.96 -2.16
CA LEU A 52 -2.77 7.63 -0.85
C LEU A 52 -2.83 8.88 0.02
N LEU A 53 -3.59 8.83 1.11
CA LEU A 53 -3.63 9.89 2.13
C LEU A 53 -2.75 9.46 3.30
N VAL A 54 -1.68 10.21 3.55
CA VAL A 54 -0.59 9.80 4.45
C VAL A 54 -0.26 10.95 5.39
N CYS A 55 -0.45 10.75 6.70
CA CYS A 55 -0.16 11.77 7.71
C CYS A 55 0.74 11.23 8.82
N GLY A 56 1.65 12.07 9.32
CA GLY A 56 2.54 11.77 10.43
C GLY A 56 3.93 11.27 10.02
N ASP A 57 4.92 11.68 10.80
CA ASP A 57 6.36 11.45 10.60
C ASP A 57 6.77 10.00 10.39
N ALA A 58 6.15 9.08 11.14
CA ALA A 58 6.41 7.65 11.04
C ALA A 58 6.14 7.07 9.64
N LYS A 59 5.43 7.79 8.76
CA LYS A 59 5.08 7.34 7.40
C LYS A 59 5.91 8.01 6.31
N ARG A 60 6.81 8.94 6.66
CA ARG A 60 7.59 9.73 5.70
C ARG A 60 8.42 8.85 4.77
N GLU A 61 9.10 7.85 5.31
CA GLU A 61 9.90 6.89 4.54
C GLU A 61 9.02 6.12 3.54
N ALA A 62 7.95 5.48 4.03
CA ALA A 62 7.01 4.77 3.18
C ALA A 62 6.37 5.67 2.11
N ALA A 63 6.13 6.96 2.40
CA ALA A 63 5.64 7.91 1.41
C ALA A 63 6.66 8.14 0.30
N GLY A 64 7.95 8.25 0.64
CA GLY A 64 9.05 8.33 -0.33
C GLY A 64 9.08 7.13 -1.28
N HIS A 65 8.99 5.91 -0.75
CA HIS A 65 8.94 4.69 -1.57
C HIS A 65 7.66 4.58 -2.41
N ALA A 66 6.53 5.04 -1.88
CA ALA A 66 5.29 5.13 -2.65
C ALA A 66 5.40 6.13 -3.82
N VAL A 67 6.16 7.22 -3.65
CA VAL A 67 6.43 8.18 -4.73
C VAL A 67 7.42 7.60 -5.75
N SER A 68 8.53 7.01 -5.32
CA SER A 68 9.58 6.47 -6.21
C SER A 68 9.10 5.27 -7.04
N GLY A 69 8.13 4.50 -6.55
CA GLY A 69 7.72 3.25 -7.20
C GLY A 69 8.71 2.11 -6.98
N ASP A 70 9.27 2.05 -5.78
CA ASP A 70 10.14 0.96 -5.34
C ASP A 70 9.45 -0.43 -5.38
N ASP A 71 10.23 -1.47 -5.07
CA ASP A 71 9.78 -2.86 -5.06
C ASP A 71 8.54 -3.07 -4.15
N PRO A 72 7.37 -3.42 -4.72
CA PRO A 72 6.15 -3.65 -3.96
C PRO A 72 6.21 -4.81 -2.98
N SER A 73 7.16 -5.74 -3.13
CA SER A 73 7.37 -6.83 -2.17
C SER A 73 7.89 -6.33 -0.81
N ARG A 74 8.62 -5.20 -0.84
CA ARG A 74 9.17 -4.49 0.33
C ARG A 74 8.26 -3.34 0.76
N TRP A 75 7.69 -2.63 -0.21
CA TRP A 75 6.86 -1.45 0.00
C TRP A 75 5.53 -1.56 -0.76
N PRO A 76 4.50 -2.24 -0.21
CA PRO A 76 3.23 -2.48 -0.91
C PRO A 76 2.59 -1.22 -1.50
N ALA A 77 2.70 -0.07 -0.82
CA ALA A 77 2.24 1.22 -1.31
C ALA A 77 2.85 1.67 -2.65
N ALA A 78 4.08 1.26 -2.95
CA ALA A 78 4.73 1.52 -4.23
C ALA A 78 4.04 0.79 -5.40
N GLY A 79 3.39 -0.34 -5.11
CA GLY A 79 2.59 -1.10 -6.08
C GLY A 79 1.16 -0.60 -6.25
N ALA A 80 0.67 0.28 -5.36
CA ALA A 80 -0.68 0.85 -5.39
C ALA A 80 -0.78 1.96 -6.45
N ARG A 81 -0.77 1.55 -7.72
CA ARG A 81 -0.80 2.43 -8.88
C ARG A 81 -2.18 2.47 -9.52
N GLY A 82 -2.59 3.63 -10.01
CA GLY A 82 -3.76 3.77 -10.87
C GLY A 82 -3.34 3.72 -12.33
N SER A 83 -4.25 3.33 -13.22
CA SER A 83 -3.98 3.22 -14.66
C SER A 83 -3.82 4.57 -15.36
N GLU A 84 -4.35 5.66 -14.80
CA GLU A 84 -4.15 7.02 -15.31
C GLU A 84 -3.32 7.89 -14.37
N ALA A 85 -3.55 7.79 -13.05
CA ALA A 85 -2.81 8.60 -12.08
C ALA A 85 -2.66 7.92 -10.72
N THR A 86 -1.58 8.27 -10.02
CA THR A 86 -1.41 8.00 -8.59
C THR A 86 -1.03 9.28 -7.88
N VAL A 87 -1.79 9.64 -6.86
CA VAL A 87 -1.59 10.87 -6.10
C VAL A 87 -1.29 10.50 -4.66
N VAL A 88 -0.17 10.99 -4.14
CA VAL A 88 0.21 10.82 -2.73
C VAL A 88 -0.01 12.16 -2.04
N HIS A 89 -1.08 12.24 -1.26
CA HIS A 89 -1.37 13.40 -0.41
C HIS A 89 -0.71 13.20 0.95
N VAL A 90 0.17 14.13 1.31
CA VAL A 90 0.93 14.11 2.56
C VAL A 90 0.64 15.34 3.41
N ASP A 91 0.73 15.20 4.73
CA ASP A 91 0.96 16.35 5.61
C ASP A 91 2.44 16.73 5.67
N ALA A 92 2.78 17.87 6.26
CA ALA A 92 4.17 18.32 6.38
C ALA A 92 5.08 17.34 7.14
N ALA A 93 4.50 16.51 8.02
CA ALA A 93 5.22 15.51 8.78
C ALA A 93 5.53 14.26 7.94
N ALA A 94 4.69 13.91 6.97
CA ALA A 94 4.88 12.76 6.08
C ALA A 94 5.54 13.10 4.74
N ASP A 95 5.82 14.37 4.47
CA ASP A 95 6.38 14.83 3.19
C ASP A 95 7.79 14.26 2.93
N PRO A 96 8.01 13.46 1.86
CA PRO A 96 9.31 12.84 1.61
C PRO A 96 10.30 13.73 0.84
N SER A 97 9.91 14.96 0.43
CA SER A 97 10.79 15.89 -0.30
C SER A 97 11.82 16.60 0.58
#